data_AF-A0A353DR15-F1
#
_entry.id   AF-A0A353DR15-F1
#
_cell.length_a   1.000
_cell.length_b   1.000
_cell.length_c   1.000
_cell.angle_alpha   90.00
_cell.angle_beta   90.00
_cell.angle_gamma   90.00
#
_symmetry.space_group_name_H-M   'P 1'
#
loop_
_entity.id
_entity.type
_entity.pdbx_description
1 polymer ?
#
loop_
_entity_poly.entity_id
_entity_poly.type
_entity_poly.pdbx_seq_one_letter_code
_entity_poly.pdbx_strand_id
1 'polypeptide(L)'
;TPTPTPTPTPTPTPTSTPIPNTSTWNGTYGTTVMHESDSYDIGTGSRMWWSIAGGKRGYFYYYGGVTIANVNPTGKGCNGTHSADGSYDGVESRSELSNVSTFQYSTGTNVGICSEDAAAYYDSNARNDGALVFKQNDRYGVMRFVSISNDNMTIKWWLGAPGVTDFSNAPHQ
;
A
#
# COMPACT_ATOMS: atom_id res chain seq x y z
N THR A 1 10.69 10.93 60.46
CA THR A 1 10.77 10.05 59.28
C THR A 1 9.53 10.25 58.45
N PRO A 2 9.60 10.75 57.20
CA PRO A 2 8.41 10.95 56.37
C PRO A 2 7.95 9.62 55.75
N THR A 3 6.64 9.38 55.77
CA THR A 3 5.95 8.22 55.20
C THR A 3 5.87 8.34 53.67
N PRO A 4 6.21 7.31 52.88
CA PRO A 4 6.09 7.37 51.43
C PRO A 4 4.61 7.38 51.01
N THR A 5 4.28 8.26 50.07
CA THR A 5 2.94 8.35 49.44
C THR A 5 2.79 7.22 48.42
N PRO A 6 1.65 6.50 48.38
CA PRO A 6 1.44 5.43 47.41
C PRO A 6 1.31 5.98 45.98
N THR A 7 2.08 5.40 45.06
CA THR A 7 2.02 5.68 43.62
C THR A 7 0.69 5.20 43.03
N PRO A 8 0.00 5.99 42.18
CA PRO A 8 -1.23 5.55 41.53
C PRO A 8 -0.97 4.40 40.55
N THR A 9 -1.79 3.35 40.64
CA THR A 9 -1.78 2.20 39.73
C THR A 9 -2.24 2.63 38.32
N PRO A 10 -1.53 2.26 37.24
CA PRO A 10 -1.95 2.57 35.88
C PRO A 10 -3.30 1.91 35.56
N THR A 11 -4.23 2.68 35.01
CA THR A 11 -5.50 2.19 34.48
C THR A 11 -5.25 1.30 33.26
N PRO A 12 -5.84 0.09 33.17
CA PRO A 12 -5.66 -0.76 31.99
C PRO A 12 -6.23 -0.09 30.74
N THR A 13 -5.41 0.00 29.70
CA THR A 13 -5.81 0.44 28.36
C THR A 13 -6.88 -0.51 27.82
N PRO A 14 -8.00 -0.03 27.24
CA PRO A 14 -9.00 -0.90 26.64
C PRO A 14 -8.38 -1.70 25.49
N THR A 15 -8.41 -3.02 25.63
CA THR A 15 -8.02 -3.95 24.56
C THR A 15 -9.02 -3.82 23.42
N SER A 16 -8.56 -3.48 22.22
CA SER A 16 -9.38 -3.45 21.01
C SER A 16 -10.00 -4.82 20.75
N THR A 17 -11.33 -4.90 20.72
CA THR A 17 -12.07 -6.11 20.35
C THR A 17 -11.82 -6.43 18.87
N PRO A 18 -11.37 -7.65 18.50
CA PRO A 18 -11.24 -8.04 17.10
C PRO A 18 -12.62 -8.05 16.43
N ILE A 19 -12.77 -7.31 15.33
CA ILE A 19 -13.97 -7.35 14.50
C ILE A 19 -13.95 -8.70 13.74
N PRO A 20 -15.00 -9.54 13.81
CA PRO A 20 -15.07 -10.75 13.02
C PRO A 20 -15.05 -10.40 11.53
N ASN A 21 -14.11 -10.98 10.76
CA ASN A 21 -14.06 -10.82 9.31
C ASN A 21 -15.25 -11.58 8.67
N THR A 22 -16.33 -10.87 8.36
CA THR A 22 -17.52 -11.37 7.65
C THR A 22 -17.42 -11.23 6.13
N SER A 23 -16.25 -10.84 5.61
CA SER A 23 -16.03 -10.60 4.20
C SER A 23 -16.19 -11.89 3.37
N THR A 24 -17.18 -11.92 2.48
CA THR A 24 -17.37 -12.97 1.45
C THR A 24 -16.41 -12.82 0.26
N TRP A 25 -15.54 -11.82 0.29
CA TRP A 25 -14.55 -11.57 -0.75
C TRP A 25 -13.59 -12.76 -0.91
N ASN A 26 -13.41 -13.21 -2.15
CA ASN A 26 -12.58 -14.36 -2.48
C ASN A 26 -11.16 -13.92 -2.86
N GLY A 27 -10.20 -14.16 -1.98
CA GLY A 27 -8.80 -13.86 -2.26
C GLY A 27 -7.92 -14.04 -1.03
N THR A 28 -6.65 -13.68 -1.18
CA THR A 28 -5.66 -13.64 -0.10
C THR A 28 -5.30 -12.20 0.20
N TYR A 29 -4.88 -11.92 1.42
CA TYR A 29 -4.52 -10.58 1.84
C TYR A 29 -3.50 -10.64 2.96
N GLY A 30 -2.73 -9.57 3.16
CA GLY A 30 -1.72 -9.57 4.19
C GLY A 30 -0.97 -8.25 4.32
N THR A 31 -0.07 -8.24 5.29
CA THR A 31 0.91 -7.17 5.49
C THR A 31 2.29 -7.73 5.21
N THR A 32 3.08 -7.00 4.43
CA THR A 32 4.45 -7.39 4.08
C THR A 32 5.38 -6.21 4.31
N VAL A 33 6.55 -6.50 4.87
CA VAL A 33 7.65 -5.53 4.98
C VAL A 33 8.61 -5.82 3.84
N MET A 34 8.77 -4.86 2.95
CA MET A 34 9.67 -4.89 1.83
C MET A 34 10.94 -4.12 2.20
N HIS A 35 12.07 -4.82 2.30
CA HIS A 35 13.38 -4.24 2.40
C HIS A 35 13.82 -3.61 1.07
N GLU A 36 14.70 -2.64 1.18
CA GLU A 36 15.26 -1.93 0.05
C GLU A 36 15.93 -2.83 -0.99
N SER A 37 15.75 -2.46 -2.26
CA SER A 37 16.40 -3.06 -3.43
C SER A 37 16.16 -4.56 -3.55
N ASP A 38 14.97 -5.01 -3.15
CA ASP A 38 14.61 -6.42 -3.09
C ASP A 38 13.24 -6.69 -3.73
N SER A 39 12.91 -7.96 -3.83
CA SER A 39 11.84 -8.50 -4.65
C SER A 39 10.93 -9.44 -3.86
N TYR A 40 9.63 -9.21 -3.96
CA TYR A 40 8.63 -9.80 -3.08
C TYR A 40 7.56 -10.52 -3.88
N ASP A 41 7.18 -11.71 -3.43
CA ASP A 41 6.02 -12.43 -3.94
C ASP A 41 4.92 -12.36 -2.88
N ILE A 42 3.77 -11.82 -3.28
CA ILE A 42 2.56 -11.73 -2.42
C ILE A 42 1.51 -12.79 -2.80
N GLY A 43 1.95 -13.86 -3.47
CA GLY A 43 1.11 -15.00 -3.88
C GLY A 43 0.60 -14.93 -5.31
N THR A 44 1.17 -14.05 -6.14
CA THR A 44 0.91 -14.02 -7.59
C THR A 44 1.77 -15.01 -8.35
N GLY A 45 2.82 -15.56 -7.72
CA GLY A 45 3.80 -16.44 -8.38
C GLY A 45 4.83 -15.67 -9.21
N SER A 46 4.88 -14.35 -9.09
CA SER A 46 5.87 -13.50 -9.73
C SER A 46 6.28 -12.38 -8.79
N ARG A 47 7.57 -12.05 -8.83
CA ARG A 47 8.15 -11.08 -7.89
C ARG A 47 7.92 -9.65 -8.35
N MET A 48 7.62 -8.80 -7.39
CA MET A 48 7.48 -7.36 -7.54
C MET A 48 8.65 -6.68 -6.84
N TRP A 49 9.19 -5.63 -7.45
CA TRP A 49 10.43 -5.00 -7.00
C TRP A 49 10.15 -3.62 -6.45
N TRP A 50 10.83 -3.29 -5.36
CA TRP A 50 10.73 -1.99 -4.72
C TRP A 50 12.12 -1.42 -4.41
N SER A 51 12.26 -0.10 -4.52
CA SER A 51 13.47 0.64 -4.11
C SER A 51 13.10 2.01 -3.54
N ILE A 52 13.90 2.52 -2.62
CA ILE A 52 13.76 3.77 -1.90
C ILE A 52 14.45 4.88 -2.69
N ALA A 53 13.77 6.02 -2.79
CA ALA A 53 14.33 7.23 -3.37
C ALA A 53 14.79 8.22 -2.29
N GLY A 54 14.34 8.02 -1.05
CA GLY A 54 14.71 8.79 0.13
C GLY A 54 13.51 9.25 0.96
N GLY A 55 13.70 9.30 2.27
CA GLY A 55 12.66 9.62 3.25
C GLY A 55 11.45 8.70 3.11
N LYS A 56 10.26 9.25 2.85
CA LYS A 56 8.99 8.49 2.69
C LYS A 56 8.61 8.21 1.23
N ARG A 57 9.60 8.03 0.34
CA ARG A 57 9.41 7.92 -1.12
C ARG A 57 10.18 6.75 -1.70
N GLY A 58 9.64 6.15 -2.75
CA GLY A 58 10.31 5.07 -3.49
C GLY A 58 9.72 4.82 -4.87
N TYR A 59 10.13 3.71 -5.45
CA TYR A 59 9.77 3.22 -6.76
C TYR A 59 9.25 1.81 -6.67
N PHE A 60 8.13 1.58 -7.32
CA PHE A 60 7.65 0.25 -7.62
C PHE A 60 7.95 -0.06 -9.09
N TYR A 61 8.70 -1.14 -9.33
CA TYR A 61 9.19 -1.44 -10.68
C TYR A 61 8.30 -2.45 -11.38
N TYR A 62 8.21 -2.27 -12.70
CA TYR A 62 7.67 -3.30 -13.57
C TYR A 62 8.74 -4.41 -13.72
N TYR A 63 8.51 -5.55 -13.08
CA TYR A 63 9.25 -6.79 -13.32
C TYR A 63 8.28 -7.96 -13.21
N GLY A 64 8.54 -9.04 -13.95
CA GLY A 64 7.72 -10.27 -13.85
C GLY A 64 6.27 -10.11 -14.29
N GLY A 65 5.98 -9.28 -15.32
CA GLY A 65 4.65 -9.19 -15.93
C GLY A 65 3.58 -8.46 -15.10
N VAL A 66 3.99 -7.68 -14.11
CA VAL A 66 3.06 -6.77 -13.40
C VAL A 66 2.64 -5.62 -14.32
N THR A 67 1.35 -5.32 -14.32
CA THR A 67 0.77 -4.13 -14.97
C THR A 67 0.07 -3.30 -13.92
N ILE A 68 0.17 -1.98 -14.03
CA ILE A 68 -0.32 -1.05 -13.00
C ILE A 68 -1.45 -0.23 -13.60
N ALA A 69 -2.53 -0.09 -12.83
CA ALA A 69 -3.69 0.70 -13.21
C ALA A 69 -3.41 2.21 -13.11
N ASN A 70 -4.05 2.98 -13.98
CA ASN A 70 -4.11 4.45 -13.93
C ASN A 70 -2.73 5.13 -13.82
N VAL A 71 -1.73 4.55 -14.48
CA VAL A 71 -0.40 5.16 -14.55
C VAL A 71 -0.49 6.49 -15.29
N ASN A 72 0.10 7.53 -14.69
CA ASN A 72 0.26 8.85 -15.27
C ASN A 72 1.75 9.07 -15.56
N PRO A 73 2.22 8.84 -16.81
CA PRO A 73 3.65 8.87 -17.15
C PRO A 73 4.29 10.24 -16.94
N THR A 74 3.50 11.30 -17.13
CA THR A 74 3.92 12.69 -16.93
C THR A 74 3.65 13.19 -15.51
N GLY A 75 2.93 12.40 -14.71
CA GLY A 75 2.60 12.68 -13.34
C GLY A 75 3.83 12.64 -12.45
N LYS A 76 3.67 13.22 -11.26
CA LYS A 76 4.71 13.26 -10.24
C LYS A 76 4.16 12.55 -9.02
N GLY A 77 4.79 11.44 -8.64
CA GLY A 77 4.43 10.72 -7.42
C GLY A 77 4.56 11.63 -6.20
N CYS A 78 3.96 11.21 -5.10
CA CYS A 78 3.85 12.02 -3.89
C CYS A 78 3.11 13.35 -4.11
N ASN A 79 2.05 13.35 -4.93
CA ASN A 79 1.27 14.55 -5.28
C ASN A 79 2.14 15.74 -5.74
N GLY A 80 2.97 15.54 -6.77
CA GLY A 80 3.77 16.63 -7.33
C GLY A 80 5.18 16.79 -6.76
N THR A 81 5.49 16.16 -5.61
CA THR A 81 6.74 16.43 -4.87
C THR A 81 7.90 15.51 -5.24
N HIS A 82 7.67 14.46 -6.03
CA HIS A 82 8.71 13.55 -6.48
C HIS A 82 9.06 13.79 -7.95
N SER A 83 10.31 14.13 -8.23
CA SER A 83 10.80 14.53 -9.56
C SER A 83 11.05 13.37 -10.53
N ALA A 84 10.44 12.22 -10.33
CA ALA A 84 10.72 11.05 -11.15
C ALA A 84 9.79 10.87 -12.35
N ASP A 85 10.09 9.84 -13.14
CA ASP A 85 9.26 9.34 -14.23
C ASP A 85 8.13 8.48 -13.65
N GLY A 86 6.90 8.75 -14.09
CA GLY A 86 5.75 7.95 -13.72
C GLY A 86 5.21 8.21 -12.30
N SER A 87 3.92 8.49 -12.26
CA SER A 87 3.08 8.36 -11.07
C SER A 87 1.91 7.44 -11.41
N TYR A 88 1.00 7.24 -10.48
CA TYR A 88 -0.30 6.64 -10.74
C TYR A 88 -1.36 7.50 -10.05
N ASP A 89 -2.48 7.67 -10.73
CA ASP A 89 -3.66 8.30 -10.15
C ASP A 89 -4.37 7.21 -9.34
N GLY A 90 -3.92 7.01 -8.09
CA GLY A 90 -4.37 5.90 -7.27
C GLY A 90 -5.80 6.07 -6.78
N VAL A 91 -6.25 4.99 -6.14
CA VAL A 91 -7.63 4.89 -5.67
C VAL A 91 -7.70 5.41 -4.24
N GLU A 92 -8.49 6.46 -4.04
CA GLU A 92 -8.60 7.15 -2.75
C GLU A 92 -9.70 6.56 -1.85
N SER A 93 -10.69 5.88 -2.43
CA SER A 93 -11.82 5.31 -1.70
C SER A 93 -12.10 3.85 -2.03
N ARG A 94 -12.62 3.10 -1.05
CA ARG A 94 -13.04 1.70 -1.25
C ARG A 94 -14.15 1.54 -2.30
N SER A 95 -15.00 2.54 -2.49
CA SER A 95 -16.09 2.47 -3.48
C SER A 95 -15.61 2.40 -4.92
N GLU A 96 -14.46 3.02 -5.22
CA GLU A 96 -13.83 2.96 -6.53
C GLU A 96 -13.26 1.57 -6.85
N LEU A 97 -13.03 0.74 -5.81
CA LEU A 97 -12.56 -0.63 -5.95
C LEU A 97 -13.67 -1.65 -6.28
N SER A 98 -14.88 -1.20 -6.60
CA SER A 98 -16.02 -2.08 -6.90
C SER A 98 -15.87 -2.88 -8.19
N ASN A 99 -15.09 -2.39 -9.17
CA ASN A 99 -14.71 -3.16 -10.35
C ASN A 99 -13.40 -2.67 -10.97
N VAL A 100 -12.28 -3.23 -10.48
CA VAL A 100 -10.94 -2.81 -10.92
C VAL A 100 -10.60 -3.20 -12.36
N SER A 101 -11.32 -4.15 -12.97
CA SER A 101 -11.08 -4.55 -14.36
C SER A 101 -11.39 -3.46 -15.39
N THR A 102 -12.09 -2.40 -14.97
CA THR A 102 -12.44 -1.26 -15.82
C THR A 102 -11.31 -0.23 -15.92
N PHE A 103 -10.28 -0.33 -15.08
CA PHE A 103 -9.16 0.60 -15.08
C PHE A 103 -8.25 0.39 -16.29
N GLN A 104 -7.47 1.43 -16.61
CA GLN A 104 -6.49 1.38 -17.69
C GLN A 104 -5.16 0.85 -17.16
N TYR A 105 -4.68 -0.26 -17.71
CA TYR A 105 -3.44 -0.91 -17.26
C TYR A 105 -2.28 -0.61 -18.18
N SER A 106 -1.15 -0.20 -17.59
CA SER A 106 0.09 0.08 -18.30
C SER A 106 1.14 -0.99 -18.01
N THR A 107 1.91 -1.36 -19.04
CA THR A 107 3.11 -2.21 -18.95
C THR A 107 4.36 -1.34 -18.91
N GLY A 108 5.50 -1.90 -18.49
CA GLY A 108 6.79 -1.25 -18.71
C GLY A 108 7.08 -0.01 -17.87
N THR A 109 6.24 0.33 -16.89
CA THR A 109 6.33 1.60 -16.17
C THR A 109 6.79 1.42 -14.73
N ASN A 110 7.82 2.16 -14.34
CA ASN A 110 8.15 2.35 -12.92
C ASN A 110 7.25 3.47 -12.39
N VAL A 111 6.68 3.28 -11.20
CA VAL A 111 5.84 4.30 -10.58
C VAL A 111 6.47 4.79 -9.30
N GLY A 112 6.58 6.11 -9.19
CA GLY A 112 6.92 6.77 -7.94
C GLY A 112 5.78 6.64 -6.94
N ILE A 113 6.13 6.39 -5.69
CA ILE A 113 5.17 6.18 -4.60
C ILE A 113 5.55 6.99 -3.35
N CYS A 114 4.54 7.48 -2.63
CA CYS A 114 4.66 7.94 -1.25
C CYS A 114 3.91 7.04 -0.28
N SER A 115 4.51 6.75 0.86
CA SER A 115 3.79 6.08 1.95
C SER A 115 2.78 7.01 2.63
N GLU A 116 1.78 6.43 3.28
CA GLU A 116 0.71 7.15 3.99
C GLU A 116 1.24 8.05 5.11
N ASP A 117 2.38 7.69 5.71
CA ASP A 117 3.06 8.50 6.71
C ASP A 117 3.96 9.62 6.13
N ALA A 118 3.93 9.87 4.81
CA ALA A 118 4.74 10.90 4.16
C ALA A 118 4.47 12.31 4.68
N ALA A 119 3.22 12.66 4.97
CA ALA A 119 2.85 13.98 5.48
C ALA A 119 3.48 14.30 6.84
N ALA A 120 3.72 13.28 7.68
CA ALA A 120 4.39 13.45 8.97
C ALA A 120 5.90 13.71 8.83
N TYR A 121 6.49 13.40 7.68
CA TYR A 121 7.93 13.56 7.41
C TYR A 121 8.25 14.80 6.58
N TYR A 122 7.40 15.15 5.61
CA TYR A 122 7.62 16.25 4.64
C TYR A 122 6.67 17.45 4.82
N ASP A 123 5.94 17.51 5.93
CA ASP A 123 4.80 18.42 6.17
C ASP A 123 3.59 18.16 5.23
N SER A 124 2.52 18.94 5.40
CA SER A 124 1.20 18.76 4.75
C SER A 124 1.16 18.75 3.21
N ASN A 125 2.30 18.96 2.55
CA ASN A 125 2.42 19.01 1.09
C ASN A 125 2.70 17.64 0.46
N ALA A 126 3.28 16.69 1.20
CA ALA A 126 3.43 15.32 0.70
C ALA A 126 2.13 14.54 0.93
N ARG A 127 1.57 13.98 -0.15
CA ARG A 127 0.42 13.09 -0.07
C ARG A 127 0.80 11.71 -0.58
N ASN A 128 0.22 10.70 0.04
CA ASN A 128 0.13 9.38 -0.53
C ASN A 128 -0.62 9.45 -1.87
N ASP A 129 -0.21 8.62 -2.83
CA ASP A 129 -0.79 8.58 -4.18
C ASP A 129 -2.04 7.68 -4.26
N GLY A 130 -2.67 7.38 -3.12
CA GLY A 130 -3.80 6.44 -3.00
C GLY A 130 -3.37 4.98 -2.93
N ALA A 131 -4.33 4.08 -3.08
CA ALA A 131 -4.07 2.65 -3.22
C ALA A 131 -3.70 2.32 -4.67
N LEU A 132 -2.61 1.56 -4.85
CA LEU A 132 -2.17 1.09 -6.15
C LEU A 132 -2.91 -0.17 -6.53
N VAL A 133 -3.48 -0.19 -7.73
CA VAL A 133 -4.10 -1.39 -8.30
C VAL A 133 -3.19 -1.97 -9.38
N PHE A 134 -2.98 -3.27 -9.34
CA PHE A 134 -2.16 -3.97 -10.32
C PHE A 134 -2.86 -5.23 -10.84
N LYS A 135 -2.39 -5.72 -11.98
CA LYS A 135 -2.74 -7.03 -12.52
C LYS A 135 -1.46 -7.80 -12.85
N GLN A 136 -1.39 -9.05 -12.40
CA GLN A 136 -0.28 -9.97 -12.67
C GLN A 136 -0.81 -11.40 -12.69
N ASN A 137 -0.39 -12.21 -13.66
CA ASN A 137 -0.82 -13.62 -13.82
C ASN A 137 -2.34 -13.81 -13.75
N ASP A 138 -3.07 -12.95 -14.48
CA ASP A 138 -4.55 -12.91 -14.54
C ASP A 138 -5.29 -12.72 -13.21
N ARG A 139 -4.57 -12.18 -12.22
CA ARG A 139 -5.14 -11.79 -10.93
C ARG A 139 -4.96 -10.30 -10.73
N TYR A 140 -5.99 -9.68 -10.20
CA TYR A 140 -5.94 -8.30 -9.75
C TYR A 140 -5.47 -8.26 -8.30
N GLY A 141 -4.80 -7.18 -7.93
CA GLY A 141 -4.50 -6.89 -6.54
C GLY A 141 -4.47 -5.39 -6.26
N VAL A 142 -4.56 -5.08 -4.98
CA VAL A 142 -4.58 -3.72 -4.44
C VAL A 142 -3.50 -3.63 -3.38
N MET A 143 -2.70 -2.57 -3.38
CA MET A 143 -1.66 -2.29 -2.40
C MET A 143 -1.84 -0.91 -1.79
N ARG A 144 -1.55 -0.85 -0.50
CA ARG A 144 -1.41 0.39 0.27
C ARG A 144 -0.01 0.45 0.83
N PHE A 145 0.65 1.58 0.61
CA PHE A 145 2.01 1.86 1.08
C PHE A 145 1.91 2.53 2.45
N VAL A 146 1.96 1.75 3.52
CA VAL A 146 1.62 2.23 4.87
C VAL A 146 2.71 3.14 5.42
N SER A 147 3.97 2.70 5.39
CA SER A 147 5.09 3.47 5.95
C SER A 147 6.42 3.08 5.34
N ILE A 148 7.36 4.02 5.30
CA ILE A 148 8.77 3.74 5.03
C ILE A 148 9.59 4.10 6.26
N SER A 149 10.35 3.16 6.80
CA SER A 149 11.23 3.39 7.96
C SER A 149 12.44 2.48 7.89
N ASN A 150 13.64 3.02 8.15
CA ASN A 150 14.90 2.27 8.17
C ASN A 150 15.04 1.35 6.93
N ASP A 151 14.89 1.92 5.73
CA ASP A 151 14.99 1.20 4.45
C ASP A 151 13.95 0.09 4.24
N ASN A 152 12.89 0.07 5.04
CA ASN A 152 11.80 -0.90 4.93
C ASN A 152 10.49 -0.19 4.60
N MET A 153 9.82 -0.63 3.53
CA MET A 153 8.45 -0.30 3.20
C MET A 153 7.48 -1.30 3.81
N THR A 154 6.55 -0.84 4.65
CA THR A 154 5.40 -1.66 5.07
C THR A 154 4.26 -1.48 4.08
N ILE A 155 3.81 -2.57 3.48
CA ILE A 155 2.62 -2.59 2.64
C ILE A 155 1.49 -3.42 3.27
N LYS A 156 0.26 -2.99 2.99
CA LYS A 156 -0.94 -3.83 3.12
C LYS A 156 -1.43 -4.17 1.72
N TRP A 157 -1.78 -5.42 1.48
CA TRP A 157 -2.18 -5.87 0.16
C TRP A 157 -3.37 -6.82 0.21
N TRP A 158 -4.10 -6.83 -0.91
CA TRP A 158 -5.18 -7.76 -1.22
C TRP A 158 -4.95 -8.31 -2.63
N LEU A 159 -5.06 -9.62 -2.79
CA LEU A 159 -4.90 -10.32 -4.04
C LEU A 159 -6.13 -11.20 -4.30
N GLY A 160 -6.95 -10.80 -5.27
CA GLY A 160 -8.17 -11.52 -5.61
C GLY A 160 -7.87 -12.91 -6.17
N ALA A 161 -8.76 -13.88 -5.97
CA ALA A 161 -8.72 -15.12 -6.74
C ALA A 161 -8.88 -14.83 -8.25
N PRO A 162 -8.52 -15.76 -9.16
CA PRO A 162 -8.76 -15.58 -10.60
C PRO A 162 -10.22 -15.16 -10.88
N GLY A 163 -10.40 -14.09 -11.67
CA GLY A 163 -11.71 -13.53 -12.01
C GLY A 163 -12.31 -12.56 -10.99
N VAL A 164 -11.68 -12.36 -9.83
CA VAL A 164 -12.16 -11.39 -8.82
C VAL A 164 -11.75 -9.97 -9.20
N THR A 165 -12.74 -9.10 -9.38
CA THR A 165 -12.55 -7.70 -9.79
C THR A 165 -13.12 -6.69 -8.80
N ASP A 166 -13.96 -7.12 -7.86
CA ASP A 166 -14.49 -6.28 -6.78
C ASP A 166 -13.62 -6.45 -5.53
N PHE A 167 -13.02 -5.36 -5.05
CA PHE A 167 -12.23 -5.27 -3.83
C PHE A 167 -12.87 -4.33 -2.80
N SER A 168 -14.03 -3.72 -3.10
CA SER A 168 -14.74 -2.82 -2.19
C SER A 168 -15.14 -3.53 -0.88
N ASN A 169 -15.43 -4.83 -0.97
CA ASN A 169 -15.80 -5.71 0.14
C ASN A 169 -14.64 -6.50 0.73
N ALA A 170 -13.39 -6.25 0.31
CA ALA A 170 -12.24 -7.00 0.81
C ALA A 170 -12.05 -6.79 2.33
N PRO A 171 -11.44 -7.74 3.07
CA PRO A 171 -11.24 -7.62 4.51
C PRO A 171 -10.56 -6.33 4.94
N HIS A 172 -10.97 -5.77 6.08
CA HIS A 172 -10.28 -4.61 6.65
C HIS A 172 -8.90 -5.02 7.19
N GLN A 173 -7.91 -4.14 7.02
CA GLN A 173 -6.55 -4.32 7.52
C GLN A 173 -6.02 -3.05 8.16
#